data_AF-A0A960SY88-F1
#
_entry.id   AF-A0A960SY88-F1
#
_cell.length_a   1.000
_cell.length_b   1.000
_cell.length_c   1.000
_cell.angle_alpha   90.00
_cell.angle_beta   90.00
_cell.angle_gamma   90.00
#
_symmetry.space_group_name_H-M   'P 1'
#
loop_
_entity.id
_entity.type
_entity.pdbx_description
1 polymer ?
#
loop_
_entity_poly.entity_id
_entity_poly.type
_entity_poly.pdbx_seq_one_letter_code
_entity_poly.pdbx_strand_id
1 'polypeptide(L)'
;VMPGLCLYDFGDLVRTCVSPVEEDSTDLASVQVRMPVFRALARGFLKEMVRVLTPSETANLAFSGKLLTYEVALRFLTDHILGDTYFGAKRPDHNLERARNQFQLVRRLAALEGEMNDYVDELVGMSANPEHRLPLAV
;
A
#
# COMPACT_ATOMS: atom_id res chain seq x y z
N VAL A 1 -11.98 -15.72 -11.23
CA VAL A 1 -10.69 -15.19 -10.71
C VAL A 1 -10.03 -14.44 -11.85
N MET A 2 -9.74 -13.16 -11.68
CA MET A 2 -9.03 -12.37 -12.68
C MET A 2 -7.53 -12.67 -12.54
N PRO A 3 -6.81 -13.03 -13.62
CA PRO A 3 -5.36 -13.17 -13.57
C PRO A 3 -4.73 -11.84 -13.13
N GLY A 4 -3.83 -11.87 -12.16
CA GLY A 4 -3.19 -10.69 -11.60
C GLY A 4 -1.91 -11.04 -10.84
N LEU A 5 -1.11 -10.02 -10.53
CA LEU A 5 0.06 -10.16 -9.68
C LEU A 5 -0.37 -10.04 -8.22
N CYS A 6 0.22 -10.85 -7.34
CA CYS A 6 0.03 -10.76 -5.89
C CYS A 6 0.36 -9.36 -5.33
N LEU A 7 1.23 -8.63 -6.04
CA LEU A 7 1.61 -7.26 -5.75
C LEU A 7 0.44 -6.28 -5.78
N TYR A 8 -0.57 -6.54 -6.62
CA TYR A 8 -1.76 -5.70 -6.72
C TYR A 8 -2.60 -5.80 -5.45
N ASP A 9 -2.80 -7.02 -4.94
CA ASP A 9 -3.52 -7.25 -3.69
C ASP A 9 -2.77 -6.66 -2.49
N PHE A 10 -1.46 -6.92 -2.38
CA PHE A 10 -0.66 -6.35 -1.30
C PHE A 10 -0.58 -4.82 -1.38
N GLY A 11 -0.43 -4.28 -2.59
CA GLY A 11 -0.34 -2.84 -2.81
C GLY A 11 -1.63 -2.12 -2.41
N ASP A 12 -2.79 -2.69 -2.74
CA ASP A 12 -4.09 -2.13 -2.36
C ASP A 12 -4.35 -2.24 -0.85
N LEU A 13 -3.88 -3.32 -0.21
CA LEU A 13 -3.90 -3.46 1.25
C LEU A 13 -3.09 -2.36 1.94
N VAL A 14 -1.87 -2.08 1.45
CA VAL A 14 -1.02 -1.01 1.98
C VAL A 14 -1.70 0.34 1.80
N ARG A 15 -2.14 0.67 0.59
CA ARG A 15 -2.81 1.93 0.25
C ARG A 15 -3.99 2.23 1.18
N THR A 16 -4.80 1.21 1.45
CA THR A 16 -6.05 1.35 2.21
C THR A 16 -5.83 1.45 3.72
N CYS A 17 -4.82 0.78 4.28
CA CYS A 17 -4.72 0.59 5.73
C CYS A 17 -3.68 1.48 6.42
N VAL A 18 -2.63 1.92 5.73
CA VAL A 18 -1.50 2.57 6.39
C VAL A 18 -1.77 4.02 6.80
N SER A 19 -2.68 4.72 6.11
CA SER A 19 -3.08 6.09 6.44
C SER A 19 -3.93 6.14 7.72
N PRO A 20 -3.68 7.09 8.65
CA PRO A 20 -4.53 7.27 9.84
C PRO A 20 -5.84 8.00 9.55
N VAL A 21 -5.95 8.63 8.39
CA VAL A 21 -7.13 9.35 7.95
C VAL A 21 -7.76 8.66 6.74
N GLU A 22 -9.06 8.86 6.60
CA GLU A 22 -9.84 8.37 5.47
C GLU A 22 -9.31 8.88 4.11
N GLU A 23 -9.60 8.13 3.05
CA GLU A 23 -9.19 8.43 1.68
C GLU A 23 -9.74 9.78 1.17
N ASP A 24 -10.90 10.21 1.67
CA ASP A 24 -11.53 11.50 1.32
C ASP A 24 -11.27 12.61 2.35
N SER A 25 -10.33 12.41 3.28
CA SER A 25 -9.88 13.44 4.21
C SER A 25 -9.16 14.58 3.48
N THR A 26 -9.54 15.82 3.80
CA THR A 26 -8.90 17.04 3.30
C THR A 26 -7.73 17.50 4.18
N ASP A 27 -7.52 16.88 5.34
CA ASP A 27 -6.36 17.14 6.20
C ASP A 27 -5.12 16.38 5.70
N LEU A 28 -4.45 16.98 4.71
CA LEU A 28 -3.24 16.42 4.10
C LEU A 28 -2.04 16.33 5.05
N ALA A 29 -2.03 17.11 6.13
CA ALA A 29 -0.95 17.05 7.13
C ALA A 29 -0.99 15.74 7.93
N SER A 30 -2.20 15.25 8.19
CA SER A 30 -2.46 13.98 8.86
C SER A 30 -2.29 12.75 7.96
N VAL A 31 -2.18 12.91 6.64
CA VAL A 31 -1.83 11.80 5.73
C VAL A 31 -0.37 11.40 5.96
N GLN A 32 -0.20 10.23 6.58
CA GLN A 32 1.08 9.64 6.98
C GLN A 32 1.05 8.12 6.79
N VAL A 33 2.22 7.48 6.73
CA VAL A 33 2.33 6.02 6.74
C VAL A 33 2.57 5.58 8.17
N ARG A 34 1.61 4.85 8.75
CA ARG A 34 1.83 4.19 10.05
C ARG A 34 2.70 2.96 9.84
N MET A 35 4.02 3.12 10.01
CA MET A 35 4.97 2.00 9.89
C MET A 35 4.61 0.76 10.72
N PRO A 36 4.07 0.86 11.97
CA PRO A 36 3.60 -0.30 12.69
C PRO A 36 2.51 -1.10 11.95
N VAL A 37 1.61 -0.41 11.25
CA VAL A 37 0.57 -1.04 10.43
C VAL A 37 1.20 -1.71 9.21
N PHE A 38 2.06 -1.02 8.47
CA PHE A 38 2.78 -1.62 7.34
C PHE A 38 3.52 -2.91 7.77
N ARG A 39 4.26 -2.85 8.89
CA ARG A 39 5.02 -3.99 9.41
C ARG A 39 4.13 -5.18 9.77
N ALA A 40 2.93 -4.93 10.29
CA ALA A 40 1.94 -5.97 10.57
C ALA A 40 1.39 -6.59 9.28
N LEU A 41 1.05 -5.77 8.27
CA LEU A 41 0.56 -6.23 6.97
C LEU A 41 1.62 -7.07 6.26
N ALA A 42 2.86 -6.58 6.15
CA ALA A 42 3.96 -7.29 5.51
C ALA A 42 4.26 -8.63 6.21
N ARG A 43 4.29 -8.64 7.56
CA ARG A 43 4.48 -9.88 8.33
C ARG A 43 3.36 -10.89 8.09
N GLY A 44 2.10 -10.44 8.16
CA GLY A 44 0.94 -11.31 7.93
C GLY A 44 0.92 -11.89 6.52
N PHE A 45 1.20 -11.06 5.52
CA PHE A 45 1.22 -11.46 4.12
C PHE A 45 2.36 -12.44 3.82
N LEU A 46 3.60 -12.11 4.21
CA LEU A 46 4.77 -12.94 3.92
C LEU A 46 4.75 -14.27 4.68
N LYS A 47 4.14 -14.33 5.86
CA LYS A 47 3.97 -15.59 6.59
C LYS A 47 3.37 -16.70 5.71
N GLU A 48 2.39 -16.35 4.89
CA GLU A 48 1.70 -17.32 4.02
C GLU A 48 2.30 -17.36 2.61
N MET A 49 2.78 -16.22 2.09
CA MET A 49 3.14 -16.09 0.67
C MET A 49 4.65 -16.28 0.38
N VAL A 50 5.55 -16.14 1.36
CA VAL A 50 7.01 -16.08 1.11
C VAL A 50 7.58 -17.26 0.33
N ARG A 51 6.96 -18.45 0.45
CA ARG A 51 7.42 -19.68 -0.24
C ARG A 51 7.00 -19.79 -1.71
N VAL A 52 6.01 -19.00 -2.12
CA VAL A 52 5.45 -19.04 -3.48
C VAL A 52 5.79 -17.78 -4.29
N LEU A 53 6.21 -16.71 -3.60
CA LEU A 53 6.69 -15.50 -4.26
C LEU A 53 8.05 -15.73 -4.89
N THR A 54 8.21 -15.19 -6.09
CA THR A 54 9.52 -15.05 -6.73
C THR A 54 10.34 -13.97 -6.03
N PRO A 55 11.69 -14.00 -6.14
CA PRO A 55 12.54 -12.93 -5.60
C PRO A 55 12.16 -11.54 -6.10
N SER A 56 11.75 -11.43 -7.36
CA SER A 56 11.30 -10.18 -7.96
C SER A 56 9.99 -9.67 -7.34
N GLU A 57 9.03 -10.56 -7.05
CA GLU A 57 7.79 -10.14 -6.37
C GLU A 57 8.09 -9.66 -4.96
N THR A 58 8.90 -10.41 -4.20
CA THR A 58 9.30 -10.00 -2.86
C THR A 58 9.98 -8.64 -2.83
N ALA A 59 10.94 -8.41 -3.74
CA ALA A 59 11.66 -7.13 -3.85
C ALA A 59 10.77 -5.93 -4.24
N ASN A 60 9.55 -6.18 -4.74
CA ASN A 60 8.61 -5.14 -5.18
C ASN A 60 7.41 -4.96 -4.24
N LEU A 61 7.37 -5.59 -3.05
CA LEU A 61 6.25 -5.46 -2.12
C LEU A 61 6.06 -4.03 -1.61
N ALA A 62 7.12 -3.35 -1.16
CA ALA A 62 6.99 -1.96 -0.72
C ALA A 62 6.62 -1.03 -1.89
N PHE A 63 7.23 -1.25 -3.05
CA PHE A 63 6.95 -0.52 -4.27
C PHE A 63 5.48 -0.65 -4.70
N SER A 64 4.87 -1.84 -4.54
CA SER A 64 3.49 -2.07 -4.97
C SER A 64 2.49 -1.19 -4.21
N GLY A 65 2.71 -0.94 -2.91
CA GLY A 65 1.91 0.01 -2.13
C GLY A 65 1.93 1.42 -2.74
N LYS A 66 3.12 1.90 -3.13
CA LYS A 66 3.29 3.20 -3.81
C LYS A 66 2.62 3.20 -5.19
N LEU A 67 2.80 2.14 -5.97
CA LEU A 67 2.25 1.99 -7.31
C LEU A 67 0.71 2.06 -7.30
N LEU A 68 0.06 1.25 -6.47
CA LEU A 68 -1.40 1.18 -6.40
C LEU A 68 -2.00 2.47 -5.84
N THR A 69 -1.32 3.10 -4.88
CA THR A 69 -1.72 4.45 -4.39
C THR A 69 -1.66 5.48 -5.51
N TYR A 70 -0.60 5.45 -6.33
CA TYR A 70 -0.44 6.37 -7.46
C TYR A 70 -1.47 6.11 -8.56
N GLU A 71 -1.75 4.85 -8.89
CA GLU A 71 -2.79 4.49 -9.85
C GLU A 71 -4.15 5.03 -9.42
N VAL A 72 -4.56 4.80 -8.17
CA VAL A 72 -5.84 5.27 -7.64
C VAL A 72 -5.90 6.80 -7.60
N ALA A 73 -4.81 7.49 -7.23
CA ALA A 73 -4.73 8.94 -7.27
C ALA A 73 -4.97 9.49 -8.69
N LEU A 74 -4.35 8.88 -9.71
CA LEU A 74 -4.56 9.24 -11.12
C LEU A 74 -6.00 8.97 -11.56
N ARG A 75 -6.59 7.85 -11.13
CA ARG A 75 -7.97 7.49 -11.46
C ARG A 75 -8.96 8.49 -10.86
N PHE A 76 -8.79 8.90 -9.60
CA PHE A 76 -9.61 9.96 -9.00
C PHE A 76 -9.44 11.30 -9.71
N LEU A 77 -8.21 11.69 -10.05
CA LEU A 77 -7.96 12.94 -10.78
C LEU A 77 -8.60 12.92 -12.17
N THR A 78 -8.46 11.79 -12.87
CA THR A 78 -9.05 11.61 -14.20
C THR A 78 -10.57 11.68 -14.13
N ASP A 79 -11.17 11.01 -13.14
CA ASP A 79 -12.62 11.03 -12.97
C ASP A 79 -13.14 12.44 -12.66
N HIS A 80 -12.43 13.20 -11.83
CA HIS A 80 -12.76 14.61 -11.58
C HIS A 80 -12.73 15.45 -12.87
N ILE A 81 -11.71 15.28 -13.70
CA ILE A 81 -11.60 15.99 -15.00
C ILE A 81 -12.75 15.60 -15.94
N LEU A 82 -13.22 14.36 -15.85
CA LEU A 82 -14.32 13.84 -16.66
C LEU A 82 -15.72 14.09 -16.06
N GLY A 83 -15.81 14.82 -14.94
CA GLY A 83 -17.09 15.18 -14.31
C GLY A 83 -17.67 14.11 -13.39
N ASP A 84 -16.82 13.36 -12.69
CA ASP A 84 -17.19 12.41 -11.62
C ASP A 84 -18.19 11.33 -12.08
N THR A 85 -17.85 10.63 -13.18
CA THR A 85 -18.75 9.66 -13.85
C THR A 85 -18.47 8.21 -13.47
N TYR A 86 -17.28 7.92 -12.94
CA TYR A 86 -16.83 6.58 -12.58
C TYR A 86 -16.94 6.32 -11.07
N PHE A 87 -16.34 7.20 -10.25
CA PHE A 87 -16.42 7.12 -8.80
C PHE A 87 -17.56 8.01 -8.30
N GLY A 88 -18.36 7.49 -7.37
CA GLY A 88 -19.40 8.30 -6.73
C GLY A 88 -18.81 9.49 -5.97
N ALA A 89 -19.31 10.69 -6.29
CA ALA A 89 -18.98 11.94 -5.61
C ALA A 89 -20.13 12.37 -4.67
N LYS A 90 -19.80 12.58 -3.39
CA LYS A 90 -20.74 13.07 -2.36
C LYS A 90 -20.88 14.61 -2.32
N ARG A 91 -19.94 15.34 -2.91
CA ARG A 91 -19.82 16.80 -2.86
C ARG A 91 -19.01 17.31 -4.06
N PRO A 92 -19.11 18.60 -4.43
CA PRO A 92 -18.19 19.20 -5.40
C PRO A 92 -16.73 18.95 -4.99
N ASP A 93 -15.86 18.71 -5.98
CA ASP A 93 -14.43 18.45 -5.82
C ASP A 93 -14.06 17.19 -5.02
N HIS A 94 -15.00 16.31 -4.69
CA HIS A 94 -14.71 15.14 -3.85
C HIS A 94 -13.61 14.24 -4.44
N ASN A 95 -13.66 13.90 -5.73
CA ASN A 95 -12.59 13.08 -6.33
C ASN A 95 -11.28 13.86 -6.47
N LEU A 96 -11.30 15.18 -6.60
CA LEU A 96 -10.08 16.00 -6.54
C LEU A 96 -9.44 15.96 -5.15
N GLU A 97 -10.25 16.02 -4.09
CA GLU A 97 -9.80 15.89 -2.71
C GLU A 97 -9.19 14.51 -2.44
N ARG A 98 -9.85 13.42 -2.89
CA ARG A 98 -9.29 12.06 -2.84
C ARG A 98 -7.97 11.95 -3.60
N ALA A 99 -7.89 12.52 -4.81
CA ALA A 99 -6.66 12.53 -5.58
C ALA A 99 -5.52 13.21 -4.81
N ARG A 100 -5.77 14.39 -4.21
CA ARG A 100 -4.78 15.11 -3.40
C ARG A 100 -4.33 14.31 -2.18
N ASN A 101 -5.26 13.66 -1.48
CA ASN A 101 -4.99 12.77 -0.36
C ASN A 101 -4.08 11.61 -0.78
N GLN A 102 -4.44 10.89 -1.84
CA GLN A 102 -3.66 9.76 -2.32
C GLN A 102 -2.29 10.18 -2.87
N PHE A 103 -2.17 11.31 -3.58
CA PHE A 103 -0.85 11.85 -3.96
C PHE A 103 0.02 12.20 -2.75
N GLN A 104 -0.58 12.69 -1.67
CA GLN A 104 0.16 12.93 -0.44
C GLN A 104 0.64 11.60 0.17
N LEU A 105 -0.19 10.56 0.15
CA LEU A 105 0.20 9.22 0.60
C LEU A 105 1.34 8.63 -0.28
N VAL A 106 1.30 8.82 -1.60
CA VAL A 106 2.41 8.44 -2.51
C VAL A 106 3.73 9.07 -2.06
N ARG A 107 3.73 10.37 -1.73
CA ARG A 107 4.95 11.06 -1.24
C ARG A 107 5.46 10.45 0.06
N ARG A 108 4.56 10.10 0.98
CA ARG A 108 4.92 9.47 2.26
C ARG A 108 5.48 8.06 2.06
N LEU A 109 4.85 7.25 1.20
CA LEU A 109 5.32 5.91 0.85
C LEU A 109 6.69 5.97 0.17
N ALA A 110 6.90 6.90 -0.76
CA ALA A 110 8.19 7.09 -1.42
C ALA A 110 9.29 7.49 -0.43
N ALA A 111 8.98 8.35 0.55
CA ALA A 111 9.96 8.78 1.56
C ALA A 111 10.39 7.64 2.51
N LEU A 112 9.53 6.63 2.71
CA LEU A 112 9.77 5.49 3.62
C LEU A 112 10.07 4.19 2.87
N GLU A 113 10.20 4.23 1.54
CA GLU A 113 10.37 3.04 0.71
C GLU A 113 11.61 2.23 1.09
N GLY A 114 12.71 2.90 1.43
CA GLY A 114 13.91 2.24 1.95
C GLY A 114 13.65 1.46 3.24
N GLU A 115 13.04 2.08 4.25
CA GLU A 115 12.71 1.41 5.53
C GLU A 115 11.72 0.25 5.33
N MET A 116 10.77 0.41 4.42
CA MET A 116 9.82 -0.65 4.07
C MET A 116 10.51 -1.84 3.40
N ASN A 117 11.46 -1.58 2.50
CA ASN A 117 12.26 -2.62 1.85
C ASN A 117 13.15 -3.36 2.86
N ASP A 118 13.87 -2.62 3.71
CA ASP A 118 14.74 -3.20 4.74
C ASP A 118 13.96 -4.18 5.64
N TYR A 119 12.73 -3.82 6.02
CA TYR A 119 11.88 -4.69 6.83
C TYR A 119 11.34 -5.91 6.06
N VAL A 120 11.01 -5.77 4.78
CA VAL A 120 10.62 -6.92 3.93
C VAL A 120 11.79 -7.89 3.79
N ASP A 121 12.99 -7.39 3.54
CA ASP A 121 14.20 -8.21 3.42
C ASP A 121 14.53 -8.94 4.73
N GLU A 122 14.36 -8.28 5.88
CA GLU A 122 14.48 -8.91 7.21
C GLU A 122 13.53 -10.12 7.34
N LEU A 123 12.25 -9.95 7.02
CA LEU A 123 11.24 -11.02 7.13
C LEU A 123 11.56 -12.21 6.21
N VAL A 124 12.06 -11.94 5.02
CA VAL A 124 12.43 -12.96 4.03
C VAL A 124 13.67 -13.72 4.50
N GLY A 125 14.68 -13.00 5.03
CA GLY A 125 15.87 -13.59 5.63
C GLY A 125 15.54 -14.50 6.82
N MET A 126 14.61 -14.09 7.69
CA MET A 126 14.13 -14.94 8.80
C MET A 126 13.47 -16.23 8.30
N SER A 127 12.68 -16.13 7.23
CA SER A 127 11.95 -17.27 6.66
C SER A 127 12.85 -18.28 5.94
N ALA A 128 14.03 -17.85 5.47
CA ALA A 128 15.04 -18.72 4.87
C ALA A 128 15.83 -19.54 5.91
N ASN A 129 15.83 -19.12 7.18
CA ASN A 129 16.51 -19.85 8.25
C ASN A 129 15.56 -20.86 8.92
N PRO A 130 15.80 -22.18 8.79
CA PRO A 130 14.90 -23.21 9.32
C PRO A 130 14.73 -23.18 10.86
N GLU A 131 15.63 -22.52 11.59
CA GLU A 131 15.54 -22.33 13.04
C GLU A 131 14.67 -21.14 13.47
N HIS A 132 14.36 -20.22 12.55
CA HIS A 132 13.60 -19.00 12.81
C HIS A 132 12.20 -19.08 12.17
N ARG A 133 11.34 -19.99 12.65
CA ARG A 133 9.91 -19.85 12.36
C ARG A 133 9.45 -18.52 12.95
N LEU A 134 8.91 -17.64 12.09
CA LEU A 134 8.27 -16.40 12.51
C LEU A 134 7.33 -16.72 13.70
N PRO A 135 7.57 -16.15 14.89
CA PRO A 135 6.79 -16.49 16.06
C PRO A 135 5.31 -16.20 15.77
N LEU A 136 4.46 -17.18 16.08
CA LEU A 136 3.02 -16.99 16.10
C LEU A 136 2.75 -15.86 17.11
N ALA A 137 2.32 -14.70 16.63
CA ALA A 137 1.74 -13.70 17.52
C ALA A 137 0.47 -14.33 18.12
N VAL A 138 0.53 -14.66 19.41
CA VAL A 138 -0.61 -14.96 20.28
C VAL A 138 -0.72 -13.82 21.28
#